data_AF-A0A936EDY4-F1
#
_entry.id   AF-A0A936EDY4-F1
#
_cell.length_a   1.000
_cell.length_b   1.000
_cell.length_c   1.000
_cell.angle_alpha   90.00
_cell.angle_beta   90.00
_cell.angle_gamma   90.00
#
_symmetry.space_group_name_H-M   'P 1'
#
loop_
_entity.id
_entity.type
_entity.pdbx_description
1 polymer ?
#
loop_
_entity_poly.entity_id
_entity_poly.type
_entity_poly.pdbx_seq_one_letter_code
_entity_poly.pdbx_strand_id
1 'polypeptide(L)'
;MRNPLIFATVGAAILNGIFSPLLLFIFLLRWAWYPGFFPGITEVVVALSSLILSTLTLMIAGVPAALYEKLRSPGETTPASAAIWLAATILLTLPALPNLLRAAGLGG
;
A
#
# COMPACT_ATOMS: atom_id res chain seq x y z
N MET A 1 -1.87 -8.70 22.61
CA MET A 1 -2.46 -8.39 21.29
C MET A 1 -1.37 -7.95 20.30
N ARG A 2 -0.43 -8.82 19.92
CA ARG A 2 0.61 -8.50 18.93
C ARG A 2 0.46 -9.46 17.76
N ASN A 3 -0.41 -9.10 16.81
CA ASN A 3 -0.68 -9.95 15.66
C ASN A 3 0.36 -9.64 14.57
N PRO A 4 1.38 -10.50 14.35
CA PRO A 4 2.49 -10.22 13.43
C PRO A 4 2.02 -9.99 11.99
N LEU A 5 0.85 -10.51 11.63
CA LEU A 5 0.21 -10.35 10.33
C LEU A 5 -0.06 -8.88 9.99
N ILE A 6 -0.48 -8.06 10.96
CA ILE A 6 -0.78 -6.64 10.71
C ILE A 6 0.51 -5.89 10.34
N PHE A 7 1.62 -6.16 11.03
CA PHE A 7 2.91 -5.55 10.72
C PHE A 7 3.41 -5.97 9.33
N ALA A 8 3.20 -7.24 8.96
CA ALA A 8 3.53 -7.73 7.63
C ALA A 8 2.69 -7.01 6.54
N THR A 9 1.40 -6.76 6.80
CA THR A 9 0.53 -6.01 5.88
C THR A 9 1.01 -4.58 5.69
N VAL A 10 1.35 -3.88 6.78
CA VAL A 10 1.89 -2.52 6.71
C VAL A 10 3.20 -2.49 5.94
N GLY A 11 4.12 -3.43 6.21
CA GLY A 11 5.37 -3.55 5.46
C GLY A 11 5.15 -3.78 3.97
N ALA A 12 4.24 -4.69 3.60
CA ALA A 12 3.91 -4.98 2.21
C ALA A 12 3.32 -3.76 1.48
N ALA A 13 2.48 -2.97 2.16
CA ALA A 13 1.92 -1.75 1.58
C ALA A 13 2.96 -0.65 1.39
N ILE A 14 3.91 -0.50 2.33
CA ILE A 14 5.04 0.42 2.18
C ILE A 14 5.89 0.03 0.97
N LEU A 15 6.21 -1.26 0.83
CA LEU A 15 6.94 -1.76 -0.34
C LEU A 15 6.16 -1.50 -1.64
N ASN A 16 4.84 -1.66 -1.63
CA ASN A 16 4.02 -1.28 -2.78
C ASN A 16 4.14 0.22 -3.08
N GLY A 17 4.01 1.09 -2.09
CA GLY A 17 4.09 2.53 -2.31
C GLY A 17 5.43 2.99 -2.87
N ILE A 18 6.54 2.39 -2.44
CA ILE A 18 7.89 2.76 -2.90
C ILE A 18 8.17 2.26 -4.31
N PHE A 19 7.83 1.00 -4.60
CA PHE A 19 8.27 0.33 -5.82
C PHE A 19 7.20 0.25 -6.91
N SER A 20 5.94 0.62 -6.63
CA SER A 20 4.86 0.49 -7.61
C SER A 20 5.02 1.45 -8.80
N PRO A 21 4.77 1.00 -10.04
CA PRO A 21 4.70 1.87 -11.22
C PRO A 21 3.62 2.95 -11.07
N LEU A 22 2.60 2.70 -10.24
CA LEU A 22 1.53 3.65 -9.94
C LEU A 22 2.01 4.88 -9.17
N LEU A 23 3.22 4.85 -8.59
CA LEU A 23 3.83 6.03 -8.00
C LEU A 23 3.97 7.16 -9.01
N LEU A 24 4.36 6.84 -10.26
CA LEU A 24 4.47 7.83 -11.33
C LEU A 24 3.11 8.46 -11.63
N PHE A 25 2.03 7.67 -11.56
CA PHE A 25 0.68 8.19 -11.75
C PHE A 25 0.30 9.22 -10.68
N ILE A 26 0.56 8.91 -9.40
CA ILE A 26 0.31 9.84 -8.28
C ILE A 26 1.21 11.08 -8.37
N PHE A 27 2.48 10.90 -8.73
CA PHE A 27 3.43 11.99 -8.92
C PHE A 27 3.00 12.94 -10.05
N LEU A 28 2.55 12.41 -11.20
CA LEU A 28 2.04 13.21 -12.31
C LEU A 28 0.77 13.98 -11.92
N LEU A 29 -0.04 13.40 -11.03
CA LEU A 29 -1.23 14.04 -10.48
C LEU A 29 -0.92 15.09 -9.39
N ARG A 30 0.36 15.48 -9.20
CA ARG A 30 0.78 16.52 -8.23
C ARG A 30 -0.05 17.79 -8.30
N TRP A 31 -0.52 18.19 -9.47
CA TRP A 31 -1.32 19.40 -9.62
C TRP A 31 -2.65 19.36 -8.84
N ALA A 32 -3.19 18.16 -8.55
CA ALA A 32 -4.47 18.00 -7.87
C ALA A 32 -4.36 17.92 -6.34
N TRP A 33 -3.23 17.43 -5.82
CA TRP A 33 -3.06 17.17 -4.38
C TRP A 33 -1.90 17.94 -3.74
N TYR A 34 -0.92 18.40 -4.53
CA TYR A 34 0.26 19.06 -3.99
C TYR A 34 -0.03 20.53 -3.66
N PRO A 35 0.21 20.98 -2.42
CA PRO A 35 -0.09 22.35 -2.02
C PRO A 35 0.85 23.35 -2.69
N GLY A 36 0.29 24.43 -3.25
CA GLY A 36 1.05 25.46 -3.96
C GLY A 36 2.02 26.29 -3.11
N PHE A 37 1.89 26.24 -1.78
CA PHE A 37 2.80 26.93 -0.85
C PHE A 37 4.06 26.12 -0.50
N PHE A 38 4.12 24.86 -0.91
CA PHE A 38 5.23 23.96 -0.56
C PHE A 38 6.34 24.01 -1.62
N PRO A 39 7.63 23.94 -1.23
CA PRO A 39 8.74 23.99 -2.17
C PRO A 39 8.72 22.75 -3.08
N GLY A 40 8.67 22.97 -4.40
CA GLY A 40 8.54 21.94 -5.44
C GLY A 40 9.77 21.05 -5.66
N ILE A 41 10.33 20.52 -4.56
CA ILE A 41 11.46 19.60 -4.54
C ILE A 41 10.93 18.22 -4.97
N THR A 42 11.47 17.69 -6.07
CA THR A 42 11.04 16.42 -6.66
C THR A 42 11.05 15.27 -5.66
N GLU A 43 12.10 15.19 -4.82
CA GLU A 43 12.26 14.15 -3.79
C GLU A 43 11.11 14.15 -2.79
N VAL A 44 10.67 15.33 -2.36
CA VAL A 44 9.55 15.49 -1.41
C VAL A 44 8.24 15.05 -2.06
N VAL A 45 8.00 15.43 -3.31
CA VAL A 45 6.78 15.03 -4.04
C VAL A 45 6.74 13.51 -4.22
N VAL A 46 7.87 12.89 -4.54
CA VAL A 46 7.99 11.43 -4.68
C VAL A 46 7.74 10.72 -3.34
N ALA A 47 8.31 11.22 -2.23
CA ALA A 47 8.08 10.66 -0.90
C ALA A 47 6.62 10.78 -0.45
N LEU A 48 5.95 11.92 -0.73
CA LEU A 48 4.53 12.08 -0.45
C LEU A 48 3.67 11.18 -1.34
N SER A 49 4.06 11.01 -2.61
CA SER A 49 3.36 10.12 -3.54
C SER A 49 3.42 8.66 -3.09
N SER A 50 4.59 8.19 -2.61
CA SER A 50 4.74 6.83 -2.09
C SER A 50 3.96 6.62 -0.80
N LEU A 51 3.87 7.64 0.04
CA LEU A 51 3.05 7.62 1.26
C LEU A 51 1.56 7.49 0.92
N ILE A 52 1.05 8.35 0.02
CA ILE A 52 -0.33 8.31 -0.45
C ILE A 52 -0.66 6.92 -1.01
N LEU A 53 0.21 6.39 -1.87
CA LEU A 53 -0.01 5.09 -2.49
C LEU A 53 0.02 3.95 -1.46
N SER A 54 0.94 3.99 -0.50
CA SER A 54 0.98 3.02 0.62
C SER A 54 -0.31 3.04 1.42
N THR A 55 -0.81 4.24 1.75
CA THR A 55 -2.06 4.41 2.51
C THR A 55 -3.27 3.94 1.71
N LEU A 56 -3.35 4.26 0.41
CA LEU A 56 -4.42 3.79 -0.47
C LEU A 56 -4.43 2.26 -0.55
N THR A 57 -3.27 1.63 -0.71
CA THR A 57 -3.15 0.17 -0.74
C THR A 57 -3.64 -0.44 0.57
N LEU A 58 -3.27 0.12 1.74
CA LEU A 58 -3.79 -0.33 3.03
C LEU A 58 -5.31 -0.20 3.14
N MET A 59 -5.85 0.96 2.73
CA MET A 59 -7.29 1.24 2.80
C MET A 59 -8.08 0.27 1.91
N ILE A 60 -7.66 0.11 0.65
CA ILE A 60 -8.33 -0.77 -0.32
C ILE A 60 -8.22 -2.23 0.10
N ALA A 61 -7.03 -2.67 0.55
CA ALA A 61 -6.86 -4.03 1.06
C ALA A 61 -7.65 -4.29 2.34
N GLY A 62 -7.93 -3.25 3.14
CA GLY A 62 -8.71 -3.36 4.38
C GLY A 62 -10.19 -3.61 4.15
N VAL A 63 -10.74 -3.18 3.00
CA VAL A 63 -12.16 -3.37 2.64
C VAL A 63 -12.60 -4.84 2.70
N PRO A 64 -11.94 -5.81 2.03
CA PRO A 64 -12.34 -7.22 2.10
C PRO A 64 -12.19 -7.82 3.49
N ALA A 65 -11.20 -7.39 4.28
CA ALA A 65 -11.02 -7.86 5.65
C ALA A 65 -12.16 -7.38 6.56
N ALA A 66 -12.55 -6.11 6.46
CA ALA A 66 -13.67 -5.54 7.19
C ALA A 66 -15.01 -6.16 6.76
N LEU A 67 -15.16 -6.49 5.46
CA LEU A 67 -16.35 -7.20 4.96
C LEU A 67 -16.43 -8.62 5.52
N TYR A 68 -15.31 -9.35 5.57
CA TYR A 68 -15.25 -10.69 6.17
C TYR A 68 -15.65 -10.67 7.65
N GLU A 69 -15.12 -9.71 8.42
CA GLU A 69 -15.50 -9.53 9.84
C GLU A 69 -17.00 -9.24 9.98
N LYS A 70 -17.56 -8.32 9.17
CA LYS A 70 -18.99 -8.02 9.21
C LYS A 70 -19.88 -9.22 8.91
N LEU A 71 -19.45 -10.10 8.00
CA LEU A 71 -20.25 -11.27 7.58
C LEU A 71 -20.12 -12.48 8.52
N ARG A 72 -18.96 -12.66 9.19
CA ARG A 72 -18.67 -13.89 9.94
C ARG A 72 -18.66 -13.71 11.46
N SER A 73 -18.14 -12.59 11.96
CA SER A 73 -17.95 -12.33 13.39
C SER A 73 -17.99 -10.82 13.66
N PRO A 74 -19.18 -10.23 13.86
CA PRO A 74 -19.31 -8.81 14.16
C PRO A 74 -18.55 -8.45 15.44
N GLY A 75 -17.51 -7.63 15.33
CA GLY A 75 -16.84 -7.00 16.48
C GLY A 75 -15.57 -7.68 17.00
N GLU A 76 -15.13 -8.80 16.42
CA GLU A 76 -13.86 -9.45 16.80
C GLU A 76 -12.86 -9.51 15.63
N THR A 77 -11.68 -8.92 15.84
CA THR A 77 -10.55 -9.09 14.93
C THR A 77 -10.00 -10.50 15.07
N THR A 78 -10.34 -11.35 14.10
CA THR A 78 -9.89 -12.74 14.06
C THR A 78 -8.57 -12.87 13.31
N PRO A 79 -7.73 -13.87 13.61
CA PRO A 79 -6.53 -14.16 12.81
C PRO A 79 -6.84 -14.35 11.31
N ALA A 80 -8.03 -14.84 10.99
CA ALA A 80 -8.52 -15.01 9.63
C ALA A 80 -8.72 -13.68 8.88
N SER A 81 -9.31 -12.65 9.51
CA SER A 81 -9.47 -11.34 8.87
C SER A 81 -8.13 -10.66 8.60
N ALA A 82 -7.18 -10.79 9.53
CA ALA A 82 -5.81 -10.31 9.35
C ALA A 82 -5.09 -11.03 8.18
N ALA A 83 -5.30 -12.33 8.01
CA ALA A 83 -4.75 -13.08 6.88
C ALA A 83 -5.39 -12.66 5.54
N ILE A 84 -6.70 -12.41 5.51
CA ILE A 84 -7.39 -11.89 4.32
C ILE A 84 -6.86 -10.50 3.95
N TRP A 85 -6.63 -9.64 4.94
CA TRP A 85 -6.05 -8.32 4.72
C TRP A 85 -4.64 -8.40 4.13
N LEU A 86 -3.81 -9.30 4.66
CA LEU A 86 -2.47 -9.56 4.13
C LEU A 86 -2.54 -10.08 2.69
N ALA A 87 -3.40 -11.06 2.40
CA ALA A 87 -3.56 -11.63 1.07
C ALA A 87 -4.04 -10.59 0.05
N ALA A 88 -5.02 -9.76 0.42
CA ALA A 88 -5.49 -8.65 -0.41
C ALA A 88 -4.39 -7.62 -0.65
N THR A 89 -3.58 -7.32 0.37
CA THR A 89 -2.45 -6.40 0.23
C THR A 89 -1.43 -6.97 -0.74
N ILE A 90 -0.99 -8.23 -0.56
CA ILE A 90 -0.04 -8.91 -1.47
C ILE A 90 -0.56 -8.92 -2.91
N LEU A 91 -1.86 -9.16 -3.10
CA LEU A 91 -2.49 -9.12 -4.42
C LEU A 91 -2.39 -7.73 -5.05
N LEU A 92 -2.60 -6.66 -4.27
CA LEU A 92 -2.42 -5.28 -4.72
C LEU A 92 -0.93 -4.88 -4.86
N THR A 93 -0.02 -5.64 -4.25
CA THR A 93 1.44 -5.50 -4.42
C THR A 93 1.95 -6.11 -5.73
N LEU A 94 1.18 -6.96 -6.41
CA LEU A 94 1.55 -7.57 -7.70
C LEU A 94 2.05 -6.57 -8.77
N PRO A 95 1.41 -5.42 -9.03
CA PRO A 95 1.93 -4.45 -10.00
C PRO A 95 3.28 -3.84 -9.59
N ALA A 96 3.68 -3.89 -8.31
CA ALA A 96 4.98 -3.43 -7.84
C ALA A 96 6.09 -4.50 -7.97
N LEU A 97 5.73 -5.78 -8.15
CA LEU A 97 6.67 -6.89 -8.25
C LEU A 97 7.68 -6.75 -9.40
N PRO A 98 7.30 -6.34 -10.63
CA PRO A 98 8.25 -6.16 -11.73
C PRO A 98 9.33 -5.11 -11.42
N ASN A 99 8.97 -4.03 -10.73
CA ASN A 99 9.91 -2.98 -10.34
C ASN A 99 10.77 -3.40 -9.15
N LEU A 100 10.20 -4.14 -8.19
CA LEU A 100 10.95 -4.79 -7.12
C LEU A 100 12.00 -5.76 -7.67
N LEU A 101 11.62 -6.59 -8.65
CA LEU A 101 12.53 -7.56 -9.27
C LEU A 101 13.65 -6.88 -10.06
N ARG A 102 13.35 -5.77 -10.75
CA ARG A 102 14.38 -4.92 -11.37
C ARG A 102 15.30 -4.28 -10.33
N ALA A 103 14.74 -3.72 -9.25
CA ALA A 103 15.52 -3.12 -8.17
C ALA A 103 16.39 -4.14 -7.43
N ALA A 104 15.94 -5.40 -7.33
CA ALA A 104 16.69 -6.52 -6.77
C ALA A 104 17.75 -7.10 -7.72
N GLY A 105 17.88 -6.58 -8.95
CA GLY A 105 18.84 -7.07 -9.95
C GLY A 105 18.46 -8.41 -10.61
N LEU A 106 17.22 -8.86 -10.43
CA LEU A 106 16.70 -10.12 -10.98
C LEU A 106 15.89 -9.93 -12.28
N GLY A 107 15.61 -8.69 -12.65
CA GLY A 107 14.90 -8.34 -13.90
C GLY A 107 15.87 -7.92 -15.00
N GLY A 108 16.48 -8.90 -15.67
CA GLY A 108 17.16 -8.71 -16.96
C GLY A 108 16.18 -8.46 -18.10
#